data_AF-A0A1E5VEG1-F1
#
_entry.id   AF-A0A1E5VEG1-F1
#
_cell.length_a   1.000
_cell.length_b   1.000
_cell.length_c   1.000
_cell.angle_alpha   90.00
_cell.angle_beta   90.00
_cell.angle_gamma   90.00
#
_symmetry.space_group_name_H-M   'P 1'
#
loop_
_entity.id
_entity.type
_entity.pdbx_description
1 polymer ?
#
loop_
_entity_poly.entity_id
_entity_poly.type
_entity_poly.pdbx_seq_one_letter_code
_entity_poly.pdbx_strand_id
1 'polypeptide(L)'
;MVEAVAAEGAGQDALVAALKELCEALSFCMEDAGGYFPKEAAAQALMRRAGGGDGPGATPDVILLSVRAITYLCDAMSRATDTVVCHGLLPMLCSRLLAIVYLDVAEQCLQVFEKISWR
;
A
#
# COMPACT_ATOMS: atom_id res chain seq x y z
N MET A 1 13.34 -5.20 -1.58
CA MET A 1 11.89 -5.03 -1.80
C MET A 1 11.44 -3.61 -1.46
N VAL A 2 11.47 -3.18 -0.19
CA VAL A 2 11.01 -1.83 0.21
C VAL A 2 11.80 -0.70 -0.47
N GLU A 3 13.12 -0.81 -0.55
CA GLU A 3 13.98 0.15 -1.28
C GLU A 3 13.60 0.28 -2.77
N ALA A 4 13.21 -0.83 -3.41
CA ALA A 4 12.81 -0.82 -4.82
C ALA A 4 11.44 -0.16 -5.02
N VAL A 5 10.52 -0.32 -4.06
CA VAL A 5 9.23 0.38 -4.06
C VAL A 5 9.40 1.89 -3.80
N ALA A 6 10.39 2.25 -2.97
CA ALA A 6 10.73 3.64 -2.66
C ALA A 6 11.51 4.36 -3.78
N ALA A 7 12.12 3.64 -4.72
CA ALA A 7 12.92 4.23 -5.78
C ALA A 7 12.07 4.94 -6.86
N GLU A 8 12.22 6.25 -7.01
CA GLU A 8 11.43 7.10 -7.92
C GLU A 8 11.74 6.90 -9.43
N GLY A 9 12.81 6.15 -9.77
CA GLY A 9 13.27 5.97 -11.16
C GLY A 9 13.27 4.54 -11.69
N ALA A 10 12.67 3.59 -10.97
CA ALA A 10 12.58 2.21 -11.44
C ALA A 10 11.61 2.09 -12.63
N GLY A 11 11.96 1.29 -13.64
CA GLY A 11 11.04 0.97 -14.74
C GLY A 11 9.73 0.37 -14.21
N GLN A 12 8.62 0.71 -14.86
CA GLN A 12 7.26 0.30 -14.46
C GLN A 12 7.15 -1.19 -14.12
N ASP A 13 7.73 -2.05 -14.98
CA ASP A 13 7.70 -3.51 -14.82
C ASP A 13 8.47 -3.99 -13.59
N ALA A 14 9.61 -3.35 -13.30
CA ALA A 14 10.41 -3.66 -12.12
C ALA A 14 9.69 -3.23 -10.83
N LEU A 15 8.99 -2.09 -10.85
CA LEU A 15 8.18 -1.63 -9.73
C LEU A 15 7.00 -2.58 -9.46
N VAL A 16 6.29 -3.00 -10.51
CA VAL A 16 5.19 -3.98 -10.40
C VAL A 16 5.68 -5.31 -9.87
N ALA A 17 6.83 -5.81 -10.35
CA ALA A 17 7.44 -7.03 -9.84
C ALA A 17 7.80 -6.92 -8.35
N ALA A 18 8.43 -5.82 -7.94
CA ALA A 18 8.78 -5.56 -6.55
C ALA A 18 7.55 -5.45 -5.65
N LEU A 19 6.47 -4.82 -6.12
CA LEU A 19 5.20 -4.72 -5.39
C LEU A 19 4.50 -6.08 -5.26
N LYS A 20 4.53 -6.93 -6.30
CA LYS A 20 3.99 -8.30 -6.24
C LYS A 20 4.74 -9.14 -5.22
N GLU A 21 6.08 -9.12 -5.25
CA GLU A 21 6.93 -9.84 -4.30
C GLU A 21 6.72 -9.34 -2.87
N LEU A 22 6.57 -8.02 -2.68
CA LEU A 22 6.25 -7.45 -1.37
C LEU A 22 4.86 -7.89 -0.87
N CYS A 23 3.83 -7.89 -1.73
CA CYS A 23 2.50 -8.39 -1.37
C CYS A 23 2.56 -9.85 -0.93
N GLU A 24 3.29 -10.68 -1.68
CA GLU A 24 3.46 -12.10 -1.37
C GLU A 24 4.15 -12.27 -0.01
N ALA A 25 5.28 -11.59 0.20
CA ALA A 25 6.00 -11.63 1.47
C ALA A 25 5.14 -11.17 2.67
N LEU A 26 4.35 -10.11 2.51
CA LEU A 26 3.45 -9.61 3.55
C LEU A 26 2.26 -10.55 3.79
N SER A 27 1.75 -11.23 2.77
CA SER A 27 0.64 -12.18 2.91
C SER A 27 0.98 -13.41 3.74
N PHE A 28 2.26 -13.78 3.79
CA PHE A 28 2.78 -14.87 4.62
C PHE A 28 3.37 -14.38 5.96
N CYS A 29 3.48 -13.06 6.18
CA CYS A 29 3.98 -12.54 7.45
C CYS A 29 2.96 -12.81 8.56
N MET A 30 3.32 -13.68 9.50
CA MET A 30 2.61 -13.82 10.77
C MET A 30 2.95 -12.64 11.69
N GLU A 31 2.01 -12.30 12.57
CA GLU A 31 2.05 -11.13 13.45
C GLU A 31 3.42 -10.94 14.11
N ASP A 32 3.94 -9.71 14.04
CA ASP A 32 5.23 -9.30 14.63
C ASP A 32 6.44 -10.11 14.13
N ALA A 33 6.59 -10.21 12.80
CA ALA A 33 7.85 -10.62 12.17
C ALA A 33 9.01 -9.78 12.73
N GLY A 34 9.70 -10.33 13.72
CA GLY A 34 10.45 -9.59 14.72
C GLY A 34 11.38 -8.52 14.16
N GLY A 35 11.06 -7.25 14.47
CA GLY A 35 11.97 -6.09 14.50
C GLY A 35 12.72 -5.66 13.23
N TYR A 36 12.78 -6.48 12.17
CA TYR A 36 13.69 -6.26 11.04
C TYR A 36 13.00 -5.68 9.80
N PHE A 37 11.67 -5.72 9.74
CA PHE A 37 10.94 -5.14 8.60
C PHE A 37 10.82 -3.61 8.77
N PRO A 38 11.25 -2.80 7.77
CA PRO A 38 11.19 -1.34 7.84
C PRO A 38 9.76 -0.85 7.56
N LYS A 39 8.86 -1.11 8.51
CA LYS A 39 7.41 -0.83 8.42
C LYS A 39 7.08 0.62 8.09
N GLU A 40 7.85 1.56 8.63
CA GLU A 40 7.63 2.99 8.42
C GLU A 40 7.98 3.41 6.99
N ALA A 41 9.14 2.97 6.50
CA ALA A 41 9.57 3.24 5.14
C ALA A 41 8.63 2.56 4.12
N ALA A 42 8.20 1.33 4.42
CA ALA A 42 7.22 0.61 3.61
C ALA A 42 5.87 1.33 3.57
N ALA A 43 5.32 1.72 4.72
CA ALA A 43 4.07 2.47 4.84
C ALA A 43 4.12 3.77 4.03
N GLN A 44 5.18 4.57 4.18
CA GLN A 44 5.33 5.83 3.44
C GLN A 44 5.48 5.60 1.93
N ALA A 45 6.29 4.64 1.51
CA ALA A 45 6.49 4.34 0.09
C ALA A 45 5.18 3.87 -0.55
N LEU A 46 4.46 2.96 0.09
CA LEU A 46 3.17 2.47 -0.39
C LEU A 46 2.10 3.56 -0.43
N MET A 47 2.03 4.42 0.60
CA MET A 47 1.13 5.58 0.62
C MET A 47 1.40 6.55 -0.52
N ARG A 48 2.67 6.84 -0.82
CA ARG A 48 3.06 7.70 -1.96
C ARG A 48 2.63 7.08 -3.29
N ARG A 49 2.84 5.77 -3.47
CA ARG A 49 2.44 5.07 -4.71
C ARG A 49 0.92 4.93 -4.86
N ALA A 50 0.22 4.65 -3.77
CA ALA A 50 -1.24 4.56 -3.75
C ALA A 50 -1.92 5.93 -3.92
N GLY A 51 -1.33 6.99 -3.38
CA GLY A 51 -1.85 8.37 -3.43
C GLY A 51 -1.37 9.21 -4.63
N GLY A 52 -0.32 8.79 -5.33
CA GLY A 52 0.17 9.46 -6.53
C GLY A 52 -0.87 9.42 -7.65
N GLY A 53 -1.65 10.49 -7.79
CA GLY A 53 -2.59 10.68 -8.89
C GLY A 53 -1.85 11.02 -10.18
N ASP A 54 -2.27 10.40 -11.28
CA ASP A 54 -2.05 10.72 -12.71
C ASP A 54 -0.68 11.24 -13.17
N GLY A 55 0.37 11.05 -12.37
CA GLY A 55 1.75 11.29 -12.80
C GLY A 55 2.23 10.21 -13.76
N PRO A 56 3.28 10.48 -14.56
CA PRO A 56 3.92 9.49 -15.41
C PRO A 56 4.51 8.37 -14.53
N GLY A 57 3.76 7.27 -14.36
CA GLY A 57 4.12 6.17 -13.47
C GLY A 57 2.97 5.60 -12.63
N ALA A 58 1.81 6.27 -12.58
CA ALA A 58 0.62 5.77 -11.87
C ALA A 58 -0.22 4.83 -12.76
N THR A 59 0.23 3.60 -12.98
CA THR A 59 -0.61 2.58 -13.63
C THR A 59 -1.60 1.98 -12.63
N PRO A 60 -2.77 1.49 -13.08
CA PRO A 60 -3.74 0.82 -12.22
C PRO A 60 -3.12 -0.33 -11.42
N ASP A 61 -2.23 -1.12 -12.03
CA ASP A 61 -1.52 -2.20 -11.33
C ASP A 61 -0.68 -1.70 -10.16
N VAL A 62 0.05 -0.59 -10.32
CA VAL A 62 0.87 -0.01 -9.25
C VAL A 62 -0.02 0.45 -8.10
N ILE A 63 -1.14 1.12 -8.41
CA ILE A 63 -2.08 1.60 -7.40
C ILE A 63 -2.71 0.41 -6.67
N LEU A 64 -3.24 -0.58 -7.40
CA LEU A 64 -3.89 -1.76 -6.85
C LEU A 64 -2.94 -2.56 -5.95
N LEU A 65 -1.72 -2.83 -6.43
CA LEU A 65 -0.74 -3.57 -5.65
C LEU A 65 -0.27 -2.79 -4.42
N SER A 66 -0.20 -1.47 -4.51
CA SER A 66 0.16 -0.63 -3.37
C SER A 66 -0.91 -0.64 -2.29
N VAL A 67 -2.19 -0.46 -2.67
CA VAL A 67 -3.31 -0.56 -1.73
C VAL A 67 -3.34 -1.95 -1.10
N ARG A 68 -3.08 -3.01 -1.88
CA ARG A 68 -3.08 -4.40 -1.38
C ARG A 68 -1.98 -4.64 -0.36
N ALA A 69 -0.78 -4.15 -0.66
CA ALA A 69 0.34 -4.23 0.26
C ALA A 69 0.07 -3.46 1.56
N ILE A 70 -0.63 -2.31 1.49
CA ILE A 70 -1.09 -1.60 2.70
C ILE A 70 -2.04 -2.48 3.51
N THR A 71 -3.00 -3.14 2.87
CA THR A 71 -3.93 -4.06 3.55
C THR A 71 -3.19 -5.16 4.29
N TYR A 72 -2.24 -5.83 3.63
CA TYR A 72 -1.44 -6.90 4.26
C TYR A 72 -0.51 -6.37 5.35
N LEU A 73 0.05 -5.17 5.17
CA LEU A 73 0.88 -4.53 6.19
C LEU A 73 0.07 -4.22 7.46
N CYS A 74 -1.15 -3.69 7.31
CA CYS A 74 -2.06 -3.45 8.42
C CYS A 74 -2.49 -4.76 9.09
N ASP A 75 -2.68 -5.83 8.32
CA ASP A 75 -3.06 -7.15 8.85
C ASP A 75 -1.94 -7.76 9.70
N ALA A 76 -0.74 -7.84 9.13
CA ALA A 76 0.41 -8.45 9.77
C ALA A 76 0.95 -7.62 10.95
N MET A 77 0.71 -6.30 10.97
CA MET A 77 1.33 -5.39 11.93
C MET A 77 0.36 -4.30 12.42
N SER A 78 -0.10 -4.42 13.66
CA SER A 78 -0.93 -3.39 14.31
C SER A 78 -0.27 -2.01 14.31
N ARG A 79 1.00 -1.92 14.74
CA ARG A 79 1.76 -0.66 14.80
C ARG A 79 1.97 0.01 13.44
N ALA A 80 1.90 -0.74 12.34
CA ALA A 80 2.01 -0.15 11.01
C ALA A 80 0.70 0.54 10.61
N THR A 81 -0.44 0.09 11.15
CA THR A 81 -1.76 0.71 10.93
C THR A 81 -1.78 2.14 11.47
N ASP A 82 -1.27 2.33 12.70
CA ASP A 82 -1.17 3.67 13.29
C ASP A 82 -0.34 4.62 12.42
N THR A 83 0.72 4.11 11.79
CA THR A 83 1.62 4.94 11.01
C THR A 83 1.03 5.29 9.65
N VAL A 84 0.39 4.35 8.93
CA VAL A 84 -0.33 4.72 7.69
C VAL A 84 -1.48 5.69 7.96
N VAL A 85 -2.21 5.56 9.07
CA VAL A 85 -3.27 6.52 9.44
C VAL A 85 -2.67 7.90 9.70
N CYS A 86 -1.56 7.99 10.46
CA CYS A 86 -0.82 9.23 10.67
C CYS A 86 -0.34 9.87 9.36
N HIS A 87 0.03 9.06 8.36
CA HIS A 87 0.47 9.50 7.03
C HIS A 87 -0.68 9.83 6.06
N GLY A 88 -1.93 9.86 6.52
CA GLY A 88 -3.07 10.31 5.73
C GLY A 88 -3.75 9.20 4.91
N LEU A 89 -3.79 7.97 5.42
CA LEU A 89 -4.52 6.85 4.79
C LEU A 89 -5.99 7.19 4.47
N LEU A 90 -6.72 7.78 5.43
CA LEU A 90 -8.14 8.12 5.23
C LEU A 90 -8.38 9.09 4.06
N PRO A 91 -7.72 10.26 3.99
CA PRO A 91 -7.81 11.15 2.82
C PRO A 91 -7.46 10.46 1.50
N MET A 92 -6.44 9.59 1.49
CA MET A 92 -6.03 8.86 0.28
C MET A 92 -7.13 7.91 -0.19
N LEU A 93 -7.67 7.07 0.70
CA LEU A 93 -8.76 6.15 0.38
C LEU A 93 -10.02 6.89 -0.09
N CYS A 94 -10.41 7.97 0.59
CA CYS A 94 -11.55 8.81 0.18
C CYS A 94 -11.33 9.41 -1.21
N SER A 95 -10.14 9.93 -1.49
CA SER A 95 -9.80 10.49 -2.80
C SER A 95 -9.93 9.44 -3.90
N ARG A 96 -9.49 8.20 -3.66
CA ARG A 96 -9.62 7.09 -4.62
C ARG A 96 -11.06 6.64 -4.84
N LEU A 97 -11.85 6.54 -3.77
CA LEU A 97 -13.27 6.20 -3.86
C LEU A 97 -14.09 7.28 -4.57
N LEU A 98 -13.70 8.56 -4.45
CA LEU A 98 -14.34 9.66 -5.16
C LEU A 98 -13.96 9.74 -6.65
N ALA A 99 -12.76 9.27 -7.01
CA ALA A 99 -12.29 9.32 -8.40
C ALA A 99 -12.93 8.24 -9.30
N ILE A 100 -13.31 7.08 -8.74
CA ILE A 100 -14.02 5.96 -9.42
C ILE A 100 -13.34 5.53 -10.75
N VAL A 101 -12.01 5.61 -10.85
CA VAL A 101 -11.30 5.32 -12.12
C VAL A 101 -11.09 3.82 -12.32
N TYR A 102 -11.03 3.02 -11.25
CA TYR A 102 -10.82 1.57 -11.31
C TYR A 102 -11.63 0.85 -10.23
N LEU A 103 -12.54 -0.05 -10.64
CA LEU A 103 -13.45 -0.77 -9.74
C LEU A 103 -12.70 -1.63 -8.72
N ASP A 104 -11.69 -2.39 -9.17
CA ASP A 104 -10.89 -3.25 -8.30
C ASP A 104 -10.12 -2.47 -7.23
N VAL A 105 -9.67 -1.25 -7.57
CA VAL A 105 -9.01 -0.34 -6.61
C VAL A 105 -10.02 0.18 -5.59
N ALA A 106 -11.24 0.52 -6.01
CA ALA A 106 -12.29 0.96 -5.12
C ALA A 106 -12.71 -0.13 -4.13
N GLU A 107 -12.89 -1.37 -4.61
CA GLU A 107 -13.19 -2.53 -3.75
C GLU A 107 -12.10 -2.73 -2.69
N GLN A 108 -10.84 -2.70 -3.10
CA GLN A 108 -9.74 -2.80 -2.16
C GLN A 108 -9.68 -1.65 -1.14
N CYS A 109 -9.97 -0.42 -1.57
CA CYS A 109 -10.02 0.72 -0.67
C CYS A 109 -11.10 0.54 0.41
N LEU A 110 -12.26 -0.02 0.04
CA LEU A 110 -13.33 -0.35 0.99
C LEU A 110 -12.90 -1.44 1.98
N GLN A 111 -12.21 -2.49 1.50
CA GLN A 111 -11.69 -3.54 2.38
C GLN A 111 -10.71 -2.99 3.43
N VAL A 112 -9.83 -2.05 3.04
CA VAL A 112 -8.94 -1.37 3.99
C VAL A 112 -9.75 -0.54 4.99
N PHE A 113 -10.75 0.21 4.51
CA PHE A 113 -11.59 1.07 5.33
C PHE A 113 -12.34 0.30 6.41
N GLU A 114 -12.97 -0.82 6.04
CA GLU A 114 -13.67 -1.69 6.99
C GLU A 114 -12.70 -2.21 8.05
N LYS A 115 -11.50 -2.63 7.63
CA LYS A 115 -10.49 -3.21 8.52
C LYS A 115 -9.93 -2.22 9.55
N ILE A 116 -9.70 -0.97 9.15
CA ILE A 116 -9.27 0.07 10.10
C ILE A 116 -10.41 0.56 10.99
N SER A 117 -11.66 0.49 10.54
CA SER A 117 -12.83 0.93 11.31
C SER A 117 -13.19 -0.02 12.46
N TRP A 118 -12.74 -1.27 12.40
CA TRP A 118 -13.00 -2.30 13.41
C TRP A 118 -11.87 -2.43 14.45
N ARG A 119 -10.79 -1.67 14.31
CA ARG A 119 -9.68 -1.59 15.26
C ARG A 119 -9.90 -0.44 16.25
#